data_AF-A0A924M3C1-F1
#
_entry.id   AF-A0A924M3C1-F1
#
_cell.length_a   1.000
_cell.length_b   1.000
_cell.length_c   1.000
_cell.angle_alpha   90.00
_cell.angle_beta   90.00
_cell.angle_gamma   90.00
#
_symmetry.space_group_name_H-M   'P 1'
#
loop_
_entity.id
_entity.type
_entity.pdbx_description
1 polymer ?
#
loop_
_entity_poly.entity_id
_entity_poly.type
_entity_poly.pdbx_seq_one_letter_code
_entity_poly.pdbx_strand_id
1 'polypeptide(L)' 'EYGIVGVNDGTPFAMNPQSPFGGVKQSGIGREGGRWGLEEYLSVKYISMGI' A
#
# COMPACT_ATOMS: atom_id res chain seq x y z
N GLU A 1 -9.58 14.98 -0.62
CA GLU A 1 -8.73 14.06 0.15
C GLU A 1 -8.33 12.92 -0.78
N TYR A 2 -7.04 12.59 -0.85
CA TYR A 2 -6.47 11.71 -1.86
C TYR A 2 -5.40 10.82 -1.23
N GLY A 3 -5.23 9.61 -1.77
CA GLY A 3 -4.21 8.65 -1.29
C GLY A 3 -2.81 8.90 -1.86
N ILE A 4 -2.70 9.62 -2.97
CA ILE A 4 -1.45 9.93 -3.67
C ILE A 4 -1.47 11.42 -4.06
N VAL A 5 -0.37 12.12 -3.84
CA VAL A 5 -0.20 13.53 -4.21
C VAL A 5 1.13 13.68 -4.94
N GLY A 6 1.09 14.11 -6.20
CA GLY A 6 2.28 14.52 -6.95
C GLY A 6 2.44 16.03 -6.89
N VAL A 7 3.66 16.52 -6.67
CA VAL A 7 3.99 17.95 -6.68
C VAL A 7 4.94 18.20 -7.83
N ASN A 8 4.48 18.94 -8.85
CA ASN A 8 5.20 19.13 -10.12
C ASN A 8 5.55 17.81 -10.84
N ASP A 9 4.81 16.74 -10.54
CA ASP A 9 4.97 15.41 -11.12
C ASP A 9 3.60 14.90 -11.57
N GLY A 10 3.46 14.64 -12.87
CA GLY A 10 2.22 14.13 -13.47
C GLY A 10 2.02 12.62 -13.29
N THR A 11 3.07 11.90 -12.89
CA THR A 11 3.07 10.43 -12.74
C THR A 11 3.79 9.99 -11.45
N PRO A 12 3.36 10.47 -10.27
CA PRO A 12 4.09 10.29 -8.99
C PRO A 12 4.23 8.82 -8.54
N PHE A 13 3.43 7.91 -9.09
CA PHE A 13 3.46 6.48 -8.80
C PHE A 13 4.28 5.68 -9.83
N ALA A 14 4.61 6.24 -11.00
CA ALA A 14 5.22 5.49 -12.09
C ALA A 14 6.71 5.22 -11.89
N MET A 15 7.39 6.01 -11.06
CA MET A 15 8.84 5.94 -10.89
C MET A 15 9.31 5.09 -9.70
N ASN A 16 8.40 4.67 -8.82
CA ASN A 16 8.76 3.92 -7.62
C ASN A 16 7.79 2.76 -7.33
N PRO A 17 8.13 1.52 -7.73
CA PRO A 17 7.28 0.34 -7.49
C PRO A 17 7.15 -0.04 -6.00
N GLN A 18 7.94 0.58 -5.12
CA GLN A 18 7.81 0.40 -3.68
C GLN A 18 6.83 1.39 -3.03
N SER A 19 6.43 2.45 -3.74
CA SER A 19 5.48 3.42 -3.20
C SER A 19 4.07 2.83 -3.12
N PRO A 20 3.29 3.15 -2.07
CA PRO A 20 1.95 2.63 -1.92
C PRO A 20 1.01 3.26 -2.95
N PHE A 21 0.46 2.43 -3.84
CA PHE A 21 -0.56 2.83 -4.80
C PHE A 21 -1.95 2.51 -4.25
N GLY A 22 -2.87 3.48 -4.25
CA GLY A 22 -4.26 3.24 -3.85
C GLY A 22 -5.02 4.51 -3.46
N GLY A 23 -6.35 4.36 -3.37
CA GLY A 23 -7.28 5.46 -3.16
C GLY A 23 -7.79 5.60 -1.73
N VAL A 24 -8.69 6.56 -1.53
CA VAL A 24 -9.51 6.68 -0.31
C VAL A 24 -10.96 6.85 -0.71
N LYS A 25 -11.90 6.58 0.20
CA LYS A 25 -13.35 6.73 -0.01
C LYS A 25 -13.85 5.79 -1.12
N GLN A 26 -14.61 6.31 -2.08
CA GLN A 26 -15.17 5.53 -3.19
C GLN A 26 -14.12 5.10 -4.23
N SER A 27 -12.89 5.59 -4.12
CA SER A 27 -11.78 5.17 -5.00
C SER A 27 -11.18 3.81 -4.63
N GLY A 28 -11.59 3.22 -3.50
CA GLY A 28 -11.17 1.88 -3.09
C GLY A 28 -10.60 1.79 -1.67
N ILE A 29 -10.27 0.56 -1.28
CA ILE A 29 -9.72 0.17 0.02
C ILE A 29 -8.45 -0.66 -0.26
N GLY A 30 -7.47 -0.60 0.65
CA GLY A 30 -6.19 -1.32 0.49
C GLY A 30 -5.14 -0.51 -0.28
N ARG A 31 -3.93 -1.08 -0.39
CA ARG A 31 -2.80 -0.48 -1.11
C ARG A 31 -2.05 -1.56 -1.88
N GLU A 32 -1.46 -1.16 -3.00
CA GLU A 32 -0.56 -1.97 -3.81
C GLU A 32 0.87 -1.39 -3.76
N GLY A 33 1.86 -2.18 -4.17
CA GLY A 33 3.26 -1.73 -4.22
C GLY A 33 4.00 -1.85 -2.88
N GLY A 34 5.28 -2.20 -2.98
CA GLY A 34 6.18 -2.36 -1.83
C GLY A 34 5.63 -3.27 -0.72
N ARG A 35 5.92 -2.89 0.53
CA ARG A 35 5.49 -3.63 1.72
C ARG A 35 3.97 -3.61 1.92
N TRP A 36 3.32 -2.47 1.65
CA TRP A 36 1.88 -2.33 1.82
C TRP A 36 1.10 -3.24 0.88
N GLY A 37 1.56 -3.37 -0.37
CA GLY A 37 1.00 -4.34 -1.30
C GLY A 37 1.17 -5.79 -0.83
N LEU A 38 2.34 -6.14 -0.29
CA LEU A 38 2.60 -7.49 0.20
C LEU A 38 1.69 -7.86 1.39
N GLU A 39 1.40 -6.91 2.28
CA GLU A 39 0.55 -7.11 3.45
C GLU A 39 -0.88 -7.52 3.07
N GLU A 40 -1.41 -7.10 1.90
CA GLU A 40 -2.72 -7.53 1.40
C GLU A 40 -2.74 -9.01 0.96
N TYR A 41 -1.58 -9.61 0.68
CA TYR A 41 -1.45 -11.02 0.29
C TYR A 41 -1.02 -11.95 1.42
N LEU A 42 -0.64 -11.40 2.58
CA LEU A 42 -0.14 -12.17 3.72
C LEU A 42 -1.21 -12.26 4.81
N SER A 43 -1.25 -13.41 5.49
CA SER A 43 -2.06 -13.58 6.70
C SER A 43 -1.17 -13.45 7.94
N VAL A 44 -1.55 -12.56 8.85
CA VAL A 44 -0.87 -12.43 10.14
C VAL A 44 -1.22 -13.64 11.00
N LYS A 45 -0.20 -14.37 11.46
CA LYS A 45 -0.34 -15.51 12.37
C LYS A 45 0.47 -15.27 13.62
N TYR A 46 -0.18 -15.33 14.77
CA TYR A 46 0.46 -15.32 16.08
C TYR A 46 0.73 -16.75 16.53
N ILE A 47 1.95 -17.03 16.97
CA ILE A 47 2.36 -18.33 17.49
C ILE A 47 2.99 -18.12 18.86
N SER A 48 2.40 -18.74 19.89
CA SER A 48 2.96 -18.81 21.24
C SER A 48 3.42 -20.23 21.50
N MET A 49 4.70 -20.40 21.82
CA MET A 49 5.28 -21.69 22.19
C MET A 49 5.70 -21.64 23.65
N GLY A 50 5.09 -22.49 24.47
CA GLY A 50 5.53 -22.73 25.85
C GLY A 50 6.79 -23.59 25.87
N ILE A 51 7.65 -23.35 26.85
CA ILE A 51 8.83 -24.19 27.15
C ILE A 51 8.40 -25.32 28.08
#